data_AF-A0A519L4G2-F1
#
_entry.id   AF-A0A519L4G2-F1
#
_cell.length_a   1.000
_cell.length_b   1.000
_cell.length_c   1.000
_cell.angle_alpha   90.00
_cell.angle_beta   90.00
_cell.angle_gamma   90.00
#
_symmetry.space_group_name_H-M   'P 1'
#
loop_
_entity.id
_entity.type
_entity.pdbx_description
1 polymer ?
#
loop_
_entity_poly.entity_id
_entity_poly.type
_entity_poly.pdbx_seq_one_letter_code
_entity_poly.pdbx_strand_id
1 'polypeptide(L)'
;MRPWAVRAPIPSTVSPWSDPRLLPVPLRTWPASFYDGRRTVLFCWKNRSRAPISSLTSTWTDRARILVADTNARLTEAQRTRLGRIAFRAWRRGFREADLVLGPFADQVGPTLDEAELDLFEALLMEDNDHTLYAWIIETAPTPEQYQGSLMDKIRAFMAAHVAAEVAKGAG
;
A
#
# COMPACT_ATOMS: atom_id res chain seq x y z
N MET A 1 18.53 30.97 -51.94
CA MET A 1 18.35 30.47 -53.32
C MET A 1 19.40 29.39 -53.59
N ARG A 2 18.94 28.23 -54.11
CA ARG A 2 19.66 26.99 -54.54
C ARG A 2 20.14 26.03 -53.43
N PRO A 3 20.22 24.70 -53.70
CA PRO A 3 19.27 23.88 -54.46
C PRO A 3 18.91 22.55 -53.75
N TRP A 4 17.74 22.04 -54.10
CA TRP A 4 17.17 20.72 -53.87
C TRP A 4 18.16 19.56 -54.13
N ALA A 5 18.31 18.67 -53.14
CA ALA A 5 19.03 17.40 -53.29
C ALA A 5 18.01 16.25 -53.35
N VAL A 6 17.98 15.57 -54.50
CA VAL A 6 17.29 14.30 -54.73
C VAL A 6 18.03 13.19 -53.99
N ARG A 7 17.33 12.36 -53.22
CA ARG A 7 17.87 11.08 -52.73
C ARG A 7 16.79 9.99 -52.64
N ALA A 8 16.97 9.02 -53.54
CA ALA A 8 16.73 7.57 -53.51
C ALA A 8 15.51 6.95 -52.77
N PRO A 9 14.92 5.87 -53.33
CA PRO A 9 13.82 5.12 -52.72
C PRO A 9 14.27 4.30 -51.49
N ILE A 10 13.35 4.21 -50.53
CA ILE A 10 13.48 3.53 -49.24
C ILE A 10 13.40 2.00 -49.46
N PRO A 11 14.27 1.16 -48.88
CA PRO A 11 14.06 -0.29 -48.88
C PRO A 11 12.97 -0.65 -47.86
N SER A 12 11.96 -1.41 -48.32
CA SER A 12 10.89 -1.96 -47.49
C SER A 12 11.44 -3.07 -46.59
N THR A 13 11.77 -2.75 -45.35
CA THR A 13 11.96 -3.74 -44.28
C THR A 13 10.62 -4.33 -43.89
N VAL A 14 10.44 -5.61 -44.23
CA VAL A 14 9.34 -6.47 -43.77
C VAL A 14 9.44 -6.61 -42.25
N SER A 15 8.34 -6.29 -41.56
CA SER A 15 8.23 -6.34 -40.10
C SER A 15 8.29 -7.79 -39.59
N PRO A 16 8.97 -8.11 -38.48
CA PRO A 16 9.21 -9.48 -37.99
C PRO A 16 7.98 -10.18 -37.37
N TRP A 17 6.78 -9.66 -37.57
CA TRP A 17 5.54 -10.12 -36.90
C TRP A 17 4.65 -11.00 -37.79
N SER A 18 5.23 -11.77 -38.73
CA SER A 18 4.48 -12.64 -39.65
C SER A 18 4.85 -14.13 -39.58
N ASP A 19 5.43 -14.59 -38.47
CA ASP A 19 5.69 -16.02 -38.27
C ASP A 19 4.65 -16.66 -37.31
N PRO A 20 3.73 -17.50 -37.80
CA PRO A 20 2.71 -18.17 -36.98
C PRO A 20 3.24 -19.38 -36.18
N ARG A 21 4.55 -19.53 -35.96
CA ARG A 21 5.14 -20.67 -35.22
C ARG A 21 5.78 -20.33 -33.86
N LEU A 22 5.54 -19.13 -33.33
CA LEU A 22 5.94 -18.78 -31.96
C LEU A 22 4.74 -18.91 -31.01
N LEU A 23 4.78 -19.98 -30.21
CA LEU A 23 3.75 -20.55 -29.34
C LEU A 23 3.30 -19.63 -28.18
N PRO A 24 2.19 -19.98 -27.49
CA PRO A 24 2.37 -20.28 -26.07
C PRO A 24 1.79 -21.64 -25.63
N VAL A 25 2.60 -22.25 -24.75
CA VAL A 25 2.40 -23.36 -23.79
C VAL A 25 0.98 -23.55 -23.22
N PRO A 26 0.61 -24.79 -22.83
CA PRO A 26 -0.78 -25.19 -22.61
C PRO A 26 -1.38 -24.68 -21.29
N LEU A 27 -2.68 -24.39 -21.37
CA LEU A 27 -3.59 -24.09 -20.27
C LEU A 27 -3.57 -25.23 -19.24
N ARG A 28 -3.15 -24.91 -18.02
CA ARG A 28 -3.23 -25.78 -16.86
C ARG A 28 -4.70 -26.03 -16.53
N THR A 29 -5.13 -27.28 -16.69
CA THR A 29 -6.45 -27.78 -16.30
C THR A 29 -6.64 -27.68 -14.79
N TRP A 30 -7.69 -26.99 -14.35
CA TRP A 30 -8.15 -26.98 -12.95
C TRP A 30 -8.98 -28.24 -12.67
N PRO A 31 -8.82 -28.91 -11.52
CA PRO A 31 -9.66 -30.04 -11.16
C PRO A 31 -11.11 -29.61 -10.87
N ALA A 32 -12.04 -30.33 -11.49
CA ALA A 32 -13.49 -30.14 -11.41
C ALA A 32 -14.08 -30.74 -10.11
N SER A 33 -13.76 -30.16 -8.95
CA SER A 33 -14.42 -30.53 -7.68
C SER A 33 -14.83 -29.34 -6.81
N PHE A 34 -14.78 -28.12 -7.35
CA PHE A 34 -15.14 -26.91 -6.60
C PHE A 34 -16.32 -26.16 -7.23
N TYR A 35 -17.42 -26.89 -7.45
CA TYR A 35 -18.75 -26.30 -7.63
C TYR A 35 -19.73 -27.11 -6.78
N ASP A 36 -19.94 -26.65 -5.54
CA ASP A 36 -21.21 -26.87 -4.86
C ASP A 36 -21.79 -25.51 -4.47
N GLY A 37 -22.96 -25.23 -5.04
CA GLY A 37 -23.72 -24.03 -4.80
C GLY A 37 -24.55 -24.19 -3.55
N ARG A 38 -24.31 -23.33 -2.56
CA ARG A 38 -25.30 -22.71 -1.65
C ARG A 38 -24.59 -22.06 -0.47
N ARG A 39 -24.56 -20.71 -0.45
CA ARG A 39 -25.01 -19.85 0.67
C ARG A 39 -24.38 -18.45 0.64
N THR A 40 -25.26 -17.48 0.40
CA THR A 40 -25.34 -16.15 1.03
C THR A 40 -24.08 -15.30 1.18
N VAL A 41 -24.06 -14.25 0.36
CA VAL A 41 -23.60 -12.89 0.65
C VAL A 41 -23.81 -12.53 2.12
N LEU A 42 -22.73 -12.23 2.85
CA LEU A 42 -22.72 -11.35 4.03
C LEU A 42 -21.27 -10.97 4.37
N PHE A 43 -21.00 -9.70 4.15
CA PHE A 43 -20.10 -8.83 4.92
C PHE A 43 -19.74 -9.38 6.31
N CYS A 44 -18.45 -9.43 6.67
CA CYS A 44 -17.86 -8.68 7.79
C CYS A 44 -16.50 -9.28 8.24
N TRP A 45 -15.49 -8.43 8.15
CA TRP A 45 -14.21 -8.42 8.85
C TRP A 45 -14.30 -8.93 10.30
N LYS A 46 -14.10 -10.22 10.58
CA LYS A 46 -13.70 -10.75 11.92
C LYS A 46 -13.40 -12.26 11.96
N ASN A 47 -12.42 -12.80 11.21
CA ASN A 47 -11.86 -14.10 11.62
C ASN A 47 -10.46 -14.38 11.07
N ARG A 48 -9.43 -13.89 11.76
CA ARG A 48 -8.06 -14.41 11.61
C ARG A 48 -7.51 -14.72 12.99
N SER A 49 -7.78 -15.91 13.49
CA SER A 49 -7.02 -16.49 14.59
C SER A 49 -7.12 -18.02 14.56
N ARG A 50 -6.01 -18.67 14.18
CA ARG A 50 -5.36 -19.80 14.88
C ARG A 50 -4.47 -20.56 13.89
N ALA A 51 -3.21 -20.13 13.80
CA ALA A 51 -2.11 -21.03 13.45
C ALA A 51 -1.46 -21.54 14.76
N PRO A 52 -0.97 -22.79 14.82
CA PRO A 52 -0.41 -23.38 16.02
C PRO A 52 0.95 -22.78 16.39
N ILE A 53 1.12 -22.48 17.69
CA ILE A 53 2.36 -22.00 18.31
C ILE A 53 3.35 -23.16 18.40
N SER A 54 4.19 -23.37 17.37
CA SER A 54 5.43 -24.13 17.51
C SER A 54 6.43 -23.83 16.39
N SER A 55 7.14 -22.72 16.53
CA SER A 55 8.57 -22.57 16.19
C SER A 55 8.94 -21.09 16.39
N LEU A 56 9.83 -20.86 17.37
CA LEU A 56 10.39 -19.56 17.68
C LEU A 56 11.33 -19.10 16.56
N THR A 57 10.78 -18.63 15.44
CA THR A 57 11.45 -17.65 14.59
C THR A 57 10.64 -16.38 14.73
N SER A 58 10.98 -15.58 15.74
CA SER A 58 10.39 -14.27 15.97
C SER A 58 10.79 -13.37 14.80
N THR A 59 10.01 -13.43 13.72
CA THR A 59 10.13 -12.48 12.61
C THR A 59 9.87 -11.10 13.17
N TRP A 60 10.62 -10.10 12.72
CA TRP A 60 10.55 -8.72 13.22
C TRP A 60 9.10 -8.17 13.25
N THR A 61 8.23 -8.64 12.36
CA THR A 61 6.79 -8.34 12.33
C THR A 61 5.99 -8.83 13.54
N ASP A 62 6.39 -9.91 14.20
CA ASP A 62 5.66 -10.45 15.36
C ASP A 62 5.99 -9.68 16.64
N ARG A 63 7.25 -9.27 16.81
CA ARG A 63 7.67 -8.39 17.92
C ARG A 63 7.04 -7.01 17.81
N ALA A 64 6.96 -6.45 16.59
CA ALA A 64 6.30 -5.17 16.35
C ALA A 64 4.80 -5.22 16.72
N ARG A 65 4.09 -6.29 16.35
CA ARG A 65 2.66 -6.46 16.72
C ARG A 65 2.46 -6.58 18.23
N ILE A 66 3.34 -7.29 18.94
CA ILE A 66 3.27 -7.42 20.40
C ILE A 66 3.47 -6.06 21.08
N LEU A 67 4.43 -5.25 20.61
CA LEU A 67 4.70 -3.91 21.15
C LEU A 67 3.54 -2.92 20.89
N VAL A 68 2.93 -2.98 19.70
CA VAL A 68 1.77 -2.14 19.37
C VAL A 68 0.55 -2.53 20.19
N ALA A 69 0.31 -3.83 20.40
CA ALA A 69 -0.79 -4.31 21.25
C ALA A 69 -0.63 -3.89 22.72
N ASP A 70 0.61 -3.96 23.25
CA ASP A 70 0.94 -3.49 24.60
C ASP A 70 0.79 -1.96 24.73
N THR A 71 1.19 -1.21 23.71
CA THR A 71 0.97 0.25 23.66
C THR A 71 -0.52 0.58 23.63
N ASN A 72 -1.31 -0.10 22.80
CA ASN A 72 -2.76 0.04 22.76
C ASN A 72 -3.42 -0.32 24.10
N ALA A 73 -2.90 -1.32 24.82
CA ALA A 73 -3.41 -1.73 26.13
C ALA A 73 -3.28 -0.61 27.18
N ARG A 74 -2.26 0.25 27.07
CA ARG A 74 -2.04 1.41 27.95
C ARG A 74 -2.90 2.63 27.61
N LEU A 75 -3.45 2.71 26.39
CA LEU A 75 -4.28 3.84 25.96
C LEU A 75 -5.63 3.87 26.68
N THR A 76 -6.09 5.08 26.97
CA THR A 76 -7.44 5.33 27.47
C THR A 76 -8.49 5.01 26.41
N GLU A 77 -9.74 4.80 26.83
CA GLU A 77 -10.84 4.51 25.90
C GLU A 77 -11.10 5.66 24.90
N ALA A 78 -10.94 6.91 25.36
CA ALA A 78 -11.05 8.08 24.51
C ALA A 78 -9.97 8.10 23.41
N GLN A 79 -8.71 7.80 23.76
CA GLN A 79 -7.61 7.72 22.80
C GLN A 79 -7.80 6.57 21.80
N ARG A 80 -8.25 5.40 22.24
CA ARG A 80 -8.57 4.28 21.34
C ARG A 80 -9.69 4.61 20.37
N THR A 81 -10.72 5.30 20.85
CA THR A 81 -11.83 5.76 20.00
C THR A 81 -11.34 6.75 18.95
N ARG A 82 -10.46 7.69 19.35
CA ARG A 82 -9.82 8.65 18.45
C ARG A 82 -8.99 7.94 17.37
N LEU A 83 -8.08 7.06 17.78
CA LEU A 83 -7.25 6.26 16.85
C LEU A 83 -8.09 5.40 15.92
N GLY A 84 -9.18 4.80 16.42
CA GLY A 84 -10.11 4.02 15.60
C GLY A 84 -10.77 4.86 14.50
N ARG A 85 -11.12 6.12 14.80
CA ARG A 85 -11.64 7.06 13.79
C ARG A 85 -10.58 7.46 12.77
N ILE A 86 -9.36 7.75 13.23
CA ILE A 86 -8.21 8.08 12.37
C ILE A 86 -7.92 6.92 11.42
N ALA A 87 -7.74 5.71 11.95
CA ALA A 87 -7.48 4.51 11.17
C ALA A 87 -8.60 4.24 10.16
N PHE A 88 -9.86 4.36 10.59
CA PHE A 88 -10.99 4.20 9.68
C PHE A 88 -10.92 5.16 8.48
N ARG A 89 -10.59 6.43 8.72
CA ARG A 89 -10.43 7.42 7.64
C ARG A 89 -9.23 7.13 6.76
N ALA A 90 -8.11 6.71 7.34
CA ALA A 90 -6.90 6.32 6.60
C ALA A 90 -7.10 5.12 5.66
N TRP A 91 -8.05 4.22 5.97
CA TRP A 91 -8.37 3.02 5.18
C TRP A 91 -9.50 3.21 4.15
N ARG A 92 -10.22 4.34 4.18
CA ARG A 92 -11.50 4.51 3.47
C ARG A 92 -11.50 5.69 2.50
N ARG A 93 -10.35 6.07 1.96
CA ARG A 93 -10.25 7.28 1.13
C ARG A 93 -10.67 7.03 -0.33
N GLY A 94 -10.63 5.78 -0.79
CA GLY A 94 -11.05 5.41 -2.15
C GLY A 94 -9.93 5.55 -3.18
N PHE A 95 -8.75 6.01 -2.74
CA PHE A 95 -7.50 5.95 -3.47
C PHE A 95 -6.57 4.90 -2.87
N ARG A 96 -6.45 3.78 -3.59
CA ARG A 96 -5.82 2.55 -3.09
C ARG A 96 -4.37 2.75 -2.65
N GLU A 97 -3.61 3.54 -3.40
CA GLU A 97 -2.19 3.76 -3.16
C GLU A 97 -1.96 4.54 -1.85
N ALA A 98 -2.80 5.55 -1.56
CA ALA A 98 -2.77 6.23 -0.27
C ALA A 98 -3.22 5.32 0.87
N ASP A 99 -4.30 4.55 0.68
CA ASP A 99 -4.80 3.61 1.69
C ASP A 99 -3.72 2.57 2.08
N LEU A 100 -2.93 2.09 1.11
CA LEU A 100 -1.85 1.13 1.33
C LEU A 100 -0.67 1.69 2.14
N VAL A 101 -0.45 3.01 2.13
CA VAL A 101 0.60 3.65 2.92
C VAL A 101 0.06 4.09 4.27
N LEU A 102 -1.06 4.81 4.28
CA LEU A 102 -1.62 5.43 5.47
C LEU A 102 -2.29 4.44 6.42
N GLY A 103 -2.95 3.41 5.89
CA GLY A 103 -3.63 2.40 6.69
C GLY A 103 -2.66 1.66 7.63
N PRO A 104 -1.61 1.01 7.10
CA PRO A 104 -0.61 0.34 7.93
C PRO A 104 0.15 1.29 8.86
N PHE A 105 0.35 2.56 8.45
CA PHE A 105 0.96 3.58 9.30
C PHE A 105 0.06 3.90 10.51
N ALA A 106 -1.23 4.14 10.30
CA ALA A 106 -2.17 4.42 11.38
C ALA A 106 -2.27 3.25 12.38
N ASP A 107 -2.25 2.02 11.89
CA ASP A 107 -2.36 0.82 12.74
C ASP A 107 -1.09 0.56 13.56
N GLN A 108 0.10 0.81 13.00
CA GLN A 108 1.38 0.47 13.63
C GLN A 108 2.02 1.62 14.40
N VAL A 109 1.97 2.82 13.82
CA VAL A 109 2.66 4.01 14.36
C VAL A 109 1.68 4.91 15.11
N GLY A 110 0.39 4.93 14.73
CA GLY A 110 -0.64 5.75 15.37
C GLY A 110 -0.64 5.70 16.92
N PRO A 111 -0.57 4.53 17.56
CA PRO A 111 -0.53 4.41 19.03
C PRO A 111 0.71 5.00 19.70
N THR A 112 1.77 5.28 18.93
CA THR A 112 3.05 5.81 19.40
C THR A 112 3.23 7.30 19.12
N LEU A 113 2.30 7.92 18.38
CA LEU A 113 2.30 9.35 18.11
C LEU A 113 1.92 10.14 19.37
N ASP A 114 2.46 11.36 19.48
CA ASP A 114 2.02 12.30 20.51
C ASP A 114 0.69 12.97 20.12
N GLU A 115 0.08 13.70 21.06
CA GLU A 115 -1.23 14.33 20.83
C GLU A 115 -1.19 15.38 19.70
N ALA A 116 -0.08 16.12 19.57
CA ALA A 116 0.07 17.16 18.54
C ALA A 116 0.26 16.53 17.14
N GLU A 117 0.98 15.42 17.06
CA GLU A 117 1.13 14.63 15.85
C GLU A 117 -0.18 13.95 15.45
N LEU A 118 -0.99 13.52 16.43
CA LEU A 118 -2.35 13.03 16.17
C LEU A 118 -3.28 14.13 15.65
N ASP A 119 -3.19 15.36 16.19
CA ASP A 119 -3.92 16.51 15.68
C ASP A 119 -3.53 16.84 14.24
N LEU A 120 -2.22 16.86 13.95
CA LEU A 120 -1.71 17.07 12.58
C LEU A 120 -2.13 15.93 11.65
N PHE A 121 -2.14 14.69 12.13
CA PHE A 121 -2.54 13.55 11.31
C PHE A 121 -4.03 13.59 11.01
N GLU A 122 -4.86 13.98 11.97
CA GLU A 122 -6.29 14.23 11.72
C GLU A 122 -6.49 15.34 10.68
N ALA A 123 -5.79 16.46 10.80
CA ALA A 123 -5.85 17.55 9.84
C ALA A 123 -5.45 17.11 8.43
N LEU A 124 -4.34 16.35 8.32
CA LEU A 124 -3.88 15.78 7.05
C LEU A 124 -4.93 14.84 6.44
N LEU A 125 -5.57 14.01 7.25
CA LEU A 125 -6.64 13.10 6.80
C LEU A 125 -7.96 13.82 6.46
N MET A 126 -8.11 15.11 6.76
CA MET A 126 -9.28 15.91 6.35
C MET A 126 -9.13 16.47 4.94
N GLU A 127 -7.94 16.36 4.34
CA GLU A 127 -7.72 16.83 2.96
C GLU A 127 -8.52 15.98 1.97
N ASP A 128 -9.36 16.63 1.16
CA ASP A 128 -10.28 15.96 0.23
C ASP A 128 -9.57 15.34 -0.99
N ASN A 129 -8.36 15.81 -1.30
CA ASN A 129 -7.62 15.35 -2.49
C ASN A 129 -6.54 14.32 -2.14
N ASP A 130 -6.91 13.04 -2.24
CA ASP A 130 -6.02 11.90 -1.99
C ASP A 130 -4.80 11.84 -2.92
N HIS A 131 -4.95 12.26 -4.18
CA HIS A 131 -3.83 12.25 -5.13
C HIS A 131 -2.76 13.25 -4.73
N THR A 132 -3.18 14.45 -4.33
CA THR A 132 -2.27 15.49 -3.85
C THR A 132 -1.60 15.06 -2.54
N LEU A 133 -2.38 14.48 -1.62
CA LEU A 133 -1.82 13.96 -0.38
C LEU A 133 -0.78 12.87 -0.63
N TYR A 134 -1.07 11.93 -1.52
CA TYR A 134 -0.11 10.89 -1.90
C TYR A 134 1.13 11.50 -2.56
N ALA A 135 0.95 12.49 -3.45
CA ALA A 135 2.06 13.19 -4.11
C ALA A 135 2.99 13.89 -3.11
N TRP A 136 2.47 14.39 -1.97
CA TRP A 136 3.30 14.92 -0.89
C TRP A 136 4.12 13.84 -0.18
N ILE A 137 3.54 12.65 0.02
CA ILE A 137 4.21 11.51 0.65
C ILE A 137 5.36 11.01 -0.21
N ILE A 138 5.16 10.89 -1.52
CA ILE A 138 6.21 10.45 -2.47
C ILE A 138 7.09 11.61 -2.98
N GLU A 139 6.97 12.80 -2.37
CA GLU A 139 7.76 14.00 -2.69
C GLU A 139 7.68 14.45 -4.16
N THR A 140 6.65 14.03 -4.89
CA THR A 140 6.41 14.46 -6.27
C THR A 140 5.76 15.85 -6.33
N ALA A 141 5.12 16.27 -5.24
CA ALA A 141 4.61 17.62 -5.04
C ALA A 141 5.15 18.21 -3.73
N PRO A 142 5.34 19.54 -3.64
CA PRO A 142 5.80 20.17 -2.39
C PRO A 142 4.74 20.01 -1.30
N THR A 143 5.15 19.51 -0.14
CA THR A 143 4.30 19.44 1.05
C THR A 143 3.99 20.87 1.56
N PRO A 144 2.74 21.22 1.88
CA PRO A 144 2.40 22.49 2.50
C PRO A 144 3.10 22.67 3.85
N GLU A 145 3.51 23.89 4.20
CA GLU A 145 4.27 24.21 5.42
C GLU A 145 3.59 23.69 6.70
N GLN A 146 2.25 23.71 6.75
CA GLN A 146 1.45 23.21 7.87
C GLN A 146 1.59 21.69 8.14
N TYR A 147 2.02 20.92 7.13
CA TYR A 147 2.24 19.48 7.22
C TYR A 147 3.73 19.13 7.09
N GLN A 148 4.60 20.11 6.89
CA GLN A 148 6.04 19.91 6.96
C GLN A 148 6.44 19.69 8.42
N GLY A 149 7.23 18.65 8.69
CA GLY A 149 7.73 18.37 10.04
C GLY A 149 7.75 16.89 10.38
N SER A 150 7.76 16.62 11.70
CA SER A 150 8.02 15.28 12.26
C SER A 150 7.06 14.21 11.75
N LEU A 151 5.77 14.55 11.60
CA LEU A 151 4.76 13.61 11.14
C LEU A 151 5.03 13.13 9.71
N MET A 152 5.24 14.06 8.77
CA MET A 152 5.44 13.69 7.37
C MET A 152 6.76 12.92 7.18
N ASP A 153 7.80 13.27 7.94
CA ASP A 153 9.06 12.52 7.95
C ASP A 153 8.88 11.09 8.47
N LYS A 154 8.07 10.90 9.53
CA LYS A 154 7.70 9.56 10.03
C LYS A 154 6.93 8.76 8.99
N ILE A 155 5.98 9.38 8.28
CA ILE A 155 5.21 8.70 7.21
C ILE A 155 6.15 8.25 6.08
N ARG A 156 7.04 9.13 5.62
CA ARG A 156 8.02 8.79 4.57
C ARG A 156 8.99 7.69 5.00
N ALA A 157 9.52 7.78 6.21
CA ALA A 157 10.39 6.75 6.77
C ALA A 157 9.67 5.39 6.88
N PHE A 158 8.41 5.40 7.31
CA PHE A 158 7.59 4.19 7.38
C PHE A 158 7.35 3.59 5.99
N MET A 159 6.99 4.41 4.99
CA MET A 159 6.79 3.96 3.61
C MET A 159 8.05 3.30 3.05
N ALA A 160 9.21 3.95 3.21
CA ALA A 160 10.48 3.41 2.73
C ALA A 160 10.82 2.06 3.39
N ALA A 161 10.63 1.95 4.71
CA ALA A 161 10.84 0.71 5.44
C ALA A 161 9.85 -0.39 5.04
N HIS A 162 8.58 -0.02 4.82
CA HIS A 162 7.53 -0.95 4.41
C HIS A 162 7.81 -1.52 3.02
N VAL A 163 8.12 -0.67 2.04
CA VAL A 163 8.47 -1.10 0.68
C VAL A 163 9.71 -1.99 0.69
N ALA A 164 10.77 -1.61 1.43
CA ALA A 164 11.97 -2.42 1.56
C ALA A 164 11.66 -3.82 2.15
N ALA A 165 10.79 -3.88 3.15
CA ALA A 165 10.36 -5.14 3.76
C ALA A 165 9.54 -6.01 2.81
N GLU A 166 8.66 -5.43 1.99
CA GLU A 166 7.88 -6.18 1.00
C GLU A 166 8.74 -6.68 -0.17
N VAL A 167 9.67 -5.85 -0.66
CA VAL A 167 10.64 -6.26 -1.70
C VAL A 167 11.49 -7.44 -1.22
N ALA A 168 11.96 -7.41 0.03
CA ALA A 168 12.72 -8.50 0.62
C ALA A 168 11.93 -9.82 0.70
N LYS A 169 10.60 -9.77 0.80
CA LYS A 169 9.74 -10.98 0.81
C LYS A 169 9.47 -11.54 -0.58
N GLY A 170 9.44 -10.68 -1.61
CA GLY A 170 9.14 -11.07 -2.99
C GLY A 170 10.35 -11.53 -3.81
N ALA A 171 11.58 -11.25 -3.34
CA ALA A 171 12.82 -11.65 -3.99
C ALA A 171 13.33 -13.06 -3.58
N GLY A 172 12.47 -13.91 -3.02
CA GLY A 172 12.79 -15.26 -2.54
C GLY A 172 12.07 -16.36 -3.30
#